data_AF-A0AAE2BLU0-F1
#
_entry.id   AF-A0AAE2BLU0-F1
#
_cell.length_a   1.000
_cell.length_b   1.000
_cell.length_c   1.000
_cell.angle_alpha   90.00
_cell.angle_beta   90.00
_cell.angle_gamma   90.00
#
_symmetry.space_group_name_H-M   'P 1'
#
loop_
_entity.id
_entity.type
_entity.pdbx_description
1 polymer ?
#
loop_
_entity_poly.entity_id
_entity_poly.type
_entity_poly.pdbx_seq_one_letter_code
_entity_poly.pdbx_strand_id
1 'polypeptide(L)'
;MSFAQWRRVDLMVTSWIWSSISKEIVEAFMYKTYARDLWLDLQAKFGNSNGPMIYQIRRDISSVYQGTLSVTAYFTKVQKLWDEITVLEPTP
;
A
#
# COMPACT_ATOMS: atom_id res chain seq x y z
N MET A 1 -30.86 2.82 16.50
CA MET A 1 -29.65 3.66 16.57
C MET A 1 -30.03 5.06 16.11
N SER A 2 -29.86 6.08 16.94
CA SER A 2 -30.19 7.46 16.57
C SER A 2 -29.14 8.07 15.64
N PHE A 3 -29.51 9.12 14.89
CA PHE A 3 -28.55 9.83 14.03
C PHE A 3 -27.33 10.33 14.82
N ALA A 4 -27.53 10.82 16.05
CA ALA A 4 -26.44 11.28 16.91
C ALA A 4 -25.48 10.14 17.31
N GLN A 5 -26.01 8.96 17.63
CA GLN A 5 -25.19 7.78 17.94
C GLN A 5 -24.39 7.34 16.71
N TRP A 6 -25.03 7.31 15.54
CA TRP A 6 -24.35 6.98 14.28
C TRP A 6 -23.24 7.98 13.95
N ARG A 7 -23.51 9.28 14.08
CA ARG A 7 -22.51 10.32 13.81
C ARG A 7 -21.31 10.22 14.74
N ARG A 8 -21.51 9.85 16.00
CA ARG A 8 -20.40 9.63 16.94
C ARG A 8 -19.50 8.48 16.52
N VAL A 9 -20.08 7.37 16.06
CA VAL A 9 -19.32 6.21 15.56
C VAL A 9 -18.57 6.59 14.28
N ASP A 10 -19.22 7.27 13.34
CA ASP A 10 -18.62 7.75 12.09
C ASP A 10 -17.39 8.64 12.35
N LEU A 11 -17.48 9.59 13.29
CA LEU A 11 -16.34 10.44 13.68
C LEU A 11 -15.21 9.65 14.34
N MET A 12 -15.53 8.65 15.16
CA MET A 12 -14.53 7.78 15.79
C MET A 12 -13.78 6.94 14.77
N VAL A 13 -14.48 6.36 13.79
CA VAL A 13 -13.83 5.62 12.69
C VAL A 13 -12.98 6.57 11.85
N THR A 14 -13.46 7.79 11.59
CA THR A 14 -12.71 8.82 10.86
C THR A 14 -11.38 9.13 11.57
N SER A 15 -11.37 9.31 12.90
CA SER A 15 -10.13 9.58 13.65
C SER A 15 -9.15 8.41 13.65
N TRP A 16 -9.65 7.17 13.66
CA TRP A 16 -8.81 5.99 13.51
C TRP A 16 -8.14 5.95 12.14
N ILE A 17 -8.89 6.21 11.06
CA ILE A 17 -8.33 6.27 9.71
C ILE A 17 -7.26 7.36 9.63
N TRP A 18 -7.54 8.57 10.14
CA TRP A 18 -6.56 9.65 10.18
C TRP A 18 -5.27 9.28 10.93
N SER A 19 -5.41 8.54 12.03
CA SER A 19 -4.27 8.10 12.84
C SER A 19 -3.47 6.96 12.20
N SER A 20 -4.04 6.26 11.21
CA SER A 20 -3.43 5.14 10.51
C SER A 20 -2.77 5.52 9.17
N ILE A 21 -2.98 6.74 8.68
CA ILE A 21 -2.38 7.22 7.43
C ILE A 21 -1.22 8.19 7.69
N SER A 22 -0.26 8.21 6.76
CA SER A 22 0.94 9.05 6.89
C SER A 22 0.58 10.53 6.69
N LYS A 23 1.26 11.43 7.42
CA LYS A 23 0.93 12.87 7.39
C LYS A 23 1.08 13.50 6.01
N GLU A 24 1.94 12.94 5.18
CA GLU A 24 2.23 13.38 3.81
C GLU A 24 1.01 13.24 2.89
N ILE A 25 0.11 12.31 3.18
CA ILE A 25 -1.08 12.07 2.35
C ILE A 25 -2.37 12.60 2.98
N VAL A 26 -2.32 13.08 4.24
CA VAL A 26 -3.50 13.52 5.00
C VAL A 26 -4.24 14.67 4.31
N GLU A 27 -3.52 15.65 3.80
CA GLU A 27 -4.09 16.84 3.15
C GLU A 27 -4.98 16.48 1.95
N ALA A 28 -4.65 15.39 1.25
CA ALA A 28 -5.39 14.93 0.07
C ALA A 28 -6.81 14.39 0.39
N PHE A 29 -7.15 14.22 1.68
CA PHE A 29 -8.44 13.66 2.10
C PHE A 29 -9.21 14.53 3.10
N MET A 30 -8.71 15.73 3.45
CA MET A 30 -9.27 16.56 4.53
C MET A 30 -10.75 16.96 4.33
N TYR A 31 -11.24 16.92 3.10
CA TYR A 31 -12.60 17.36 2.75
C TYR A 31 -13.66 16.24 2.78
N LYS A 32 -13.34 15.05 3.29
CA LYS A 32 -14.29 13.93 3.37
C LYS A 32 -15.19 14.05 4.60
N THR A 33 -16.50 13.96 4.38
CA THR A 33 -17.53 14.20 5.41
C THR A 33 -17.83 12.99 6.29
N TYR A 34 -17.65 11.79 5.73
CA TYR A 34 -17.95 10.52 6.38
C TYR A 34 -16.75 9.56 6.28
N ALA A 35 -16.59 8.69 7.28
CA ALA A 35 -15.52 7.70 7.32
C ALA A 35 -15.51 6.79 6.08
N ARG A 36 -16.72 6.47 5.58
CA ARG A 36 -16.90 5.65 4.38
C ARG A 36 -16.26 6.30 3.14
N ASP A 37 -16.51 7.58 2.92
CA ASP A 37 -16.00 8.27 1.73
C ASP A 37 -14.48 8.43 1.80
N LEU A 38 -13.95 8.68 3.00
CA LEU A 38 -12.52 8.68 3.27
C LEU A 38 -11.90 7.31 2.94
N TRP A 39 -12.50 6.22 3.42
CA TRP A 39 -12.03 4.87 3.17
C TRP A 39 -12.06 4.49 1.69
N LEU A 40 -13.16 4.78 0.98
CA LEU A 40 -13.30 4.46 -0.44
C LEU A 40 -12.26 5.19 -1.30
N ASP A 41 -11.99 6.45 -1.02
CA ASP A 41 -10.96 7.21 -1.73
C ASP A 41 -9.54 6.66 -1.46
N LEU A 42 -9.25 6.30 -0.20
CA LEU A 42 -7.99 5.64 0.17
C LEU A 42 -7.84 4.31 -0.58
N GLN A 43 -8.88 3.50 -0.62
CA GLN A 43 -8.89 2.22 -1.33
C GLN A 43 -8.75 2.42 -2.84
N ALA A 44 -9.41 3.41 -3.44
CA ALA A 44 -9.30 3.68 -4.87
C ALA A 44 -7.89 4.13 -5.26
N LYS A 45 -7.24 4.97 -4.44
CA LYS A 45 -5.90 5.51 -4.72
C LYS A 45 -4.78 4.55 -4.37
N PHE A 46 -4.90 3.84 -3.25
CA PHE A 46 -3.83 3.02 -2.67
C PHE A 46 -4.18 1.55 -2.47
N GLY A 47 -5.46 1.17 -2.59
CA GLY A 47 -5.90 -0.21 -2.36
C GLY A 47 -5.54 -1.19 -3.48
N ASN A 48 -5.26 -0.69 -4.70
CA ASN A 48 -4.83 -1.50 -5.84
C ASN A 48 -3.48 -1.06 -6.43
N SER A 49 -2.77 -0.12 -5.80
CA SER A 49 -1.57 0.49 -6.37
C SER A 49 -0.30 -0.34 -6.17
N ASN A 50 -0.37 -1.66 -6.35
CA ASN A 50 0.83 -2.47 -6.49
C ASN A 50 1.54 -2.15 -7.81
N GLY A 51 0.88 -1.54 -8.80
CA GLY A 51 1.45 -1.25 -10.13
C GLY A 51 2.85 -0.60 -10.11
N PRO A 52 3.04 0.56 -9.44
CA PRO A 52 4.36 1.17 -9.30
C PRO A 52 5.38 0.28 -8.57
N MET A 53 4.94 -0.48 -7.56
CA MET A 53 5.79 -1.37 -6.78
C MET A 53 6.22 -2.60 -7.59
N ILE A 54 5.29 -3.23 -8.31
CA ILE A 54 5.53 -4.30 -9.29
C ILE A 54 6.49 -3.82 -10.37
N TYR A 55 6.26 -2.62 -10.92
CA TYR A 55 7.18 -2.05 -11.92
C TYR A 55 8.59 -1.87 -11.35
N GLN A 56 8.72 -1.36 -10.12
CA GLN A 56 10.00 -1.19 -9.46
C GLN A 56 10.70 -2.54 -9.23
N ILE A 57 9.99 -3.56 -8.74
CA ILE A 57 10.55 -4.90 -8.53
C ILE A 57 10.95 -5.54 -9.88
N ARG A 58 10.14 -5.42 -10.93
CA ARG A 58 10.49 -5.89 -12.29
C ARG A 58 11.75 -5.21 -12.81
N ARG A 59 11.87 -3.90 -12.59
CA ARG A 59 13.07 -3.13 -12.93
C ARG A 59 14.29 -3.63 -12.15
N ASP A 60 14.14 -3.84 -10.85
CA ASP A 60 15.22 -4.32 -9.99
C ASP A 60 15.67 -5.73 -10.42
N ILE A 61 14.75 -6.64 -10.73
CA ILE A 61 15.05 -7.96 -11.32
C ILE A 61 15.81 -7.80 -12.64
N SER A 62 15.35 -6.93 -13.55
CA SER A 62 16.01 -6.73 -14.85
C SER A 62 17.41 -6.12 -14.75
N SER A 63 17.68 -5.39 -13.67
CA SER A 63 18.94 -4.68 -13.44
C SER A 63 19.89 -5.44 -12.50
N VAL A 64 19.44 -6.55 -11.91
CA VAL A 64 20.26 -7.30 -10.96
C VAL A 64 21.41 -7.97 -11.70
N TYR A 65 22.62 -7.74 -11.21
CA TYR A 65 23.84 -8.35 -11.72
C TYR A 65 24.69 -8.83 -10.55
N GLN A 66 25.46 -9.90 -10.75
CA GLN A 66 26.24 -10.52 -9.67
C GLN A 66 27.32 -9.57 -9.13
N GLY A 67 28.08 -8.92 -10.01
CA GLY A 67 29.14 -7.98 -9.63
C GLY A 67 30.19 -8.64 -8.75
N THR A 68 30.43 -8.05 -7.57
CA THR A 68 31.37 -8.56 -6.55
C THR A 68 30.70 -9.49 -5.54
N LEU A 69 29.41 -9.80 -5.67
CA LEU A 69 28.70 -10.69 -4.76
C LEU A 69 29.14 -12.15 -4.98
N SER A 70 29.14 -12.91 -3.88
CA SER A 70 29.22 -14.37 -3.98
C SER A 70 27.98 -14.90 -4.71
N VAL A 71 28.12 -16.07 -5.32
CA VAL A 71 27.01 -16.75 -6.02
C VAL A 71 25.81 -16.92 -5.10
N THR A 72 26.04 -17.33 -3.84
CA THR A 72 24.98 -17.48 -2.84
C THR A 72 24.27 -16.16 -2.56
N ALA A 73 25.01 -15.08 -2.32
CA ALA A 73 24.41 -13.77 -1.99
C ALA A 73 23.62 -13.19 -3.18
N TYR A 74 24.15 -13.34 -4.39
CA TYR A 74 23.43 -12.96 -5.61
C TYR A 74 22.14 -13.76 -5.78
N PHE A 75 22.21 -15.09 -5.67
CA PHE A 75 21.04 -15.95 -5.81
C PHE A 75 19.97 -15.64 -4.78
N THR A 76 20.34 -15.45 -3.51
CA THR A 76 19.41 -15.05 -2.45
C THR A 76 18.74 -13.70 -2.75
N LYS A 77 19.48 -12.73 -3.32
CA LYS A 77 18.91 -11.43 -3.72
C LYS A 77 17.88 -11.59 -4.84
N VAL A 78 18.19 -12.39 -5.86
CA VAL A 78 17.27 -12.68 -6.97
C VAL A 78 16.03 -13.40 -6.45
N GLN A 79 16.20 -14.42 -5.61
CA GLN A 79 15.10 -15.18 -5.03
C GLN A 79 14.17 -14.28 -4.21
N LYS A 80 14.71 -13.39 -3.38
CA LYS A 80 13.90 -12.44 -2.60
C LYS A 80 13.01 -11.57 -3.49
N LEU A 81 13.55 -11.03 -4.59
CA LEU A 81 12.77 -10.20 -5.53
C LEU A 81 11.67 -11.02 -6.24
N TRP A 82 11.95 -12.29 -6.55
CA TRP A 82 10.96 -13.21 -7.10
C TRP A 82 9.84 -13.57 -6.12
N ASP A 83 10.16 -13.77 -4.85
CA ASP A 83 9.16 -14.01 -3.82
C ASP A 83 8.27 -12.78 -3.63
N GLU A 84 8.86 -11.58 -3.63
CA GLU A 84 8.15 -10.31 -3.47
C GLU A 84 7.17 -10.04 -4.62
N ILE A 85 7.57 -10.26 -5.88
CA ILE A 85 6.65 -10.07 -7.02
C ILE A 85 5.53 -11.12 -7.02
N THR A 86 5.79 -12.36 -6.59
CA THR A 86 4.78 -13.43 -6.55
C THR A 86 3.69 -13.15 -5.52
N VAL A 87 4.01 -12.46 -4.43
CA VAL A 87 3.01 -12.01 -3.44
C VAL A 87 2.10 -10.92 -4.01
N LEU A 88 2.63 -10.05 -4.87
CA LEU A 88 1.91 -8.88 -5.39
C LEU A 88 1.12 -9.18 -6.68
N GLU A 89 1.58 -10.16 -7.45
CA GLU A 89 0.92 -10.73 -8.62
C GLU A 89 0.78 -12.24 -8.42
N PRO A 90 -0.20 -12.69 -7.62
CA PRO A 90 -0.52 -14.11 -7.59
C PRO A 90 -0.87 -14.53 -9.02
N THR A 91 -0.12 -15.47 -9.56
CA THR A 91 -0.42 -16.06 -10.87
C THR A 91 -1.87 -16.51 -10.90
N PRO A 92 -2.64 -16.19 -11.96
CA PRO A 92 -4.06 -16.51 -12.05
C PRO A 92 -4.35 -18.01 -11.92
#